data_AF-A0A660TA21-F1
#
_entry.id   AF-A0A660TA21-F1
#
_cell.length_a   1.000
_cell.length_b   1.000
_cell.length_c   1.000
_cell.angle_alpha   90.00
_cell.angle_beta   90.00
_cell.angle_gamma   90.00
#
_symmetry.space_group_name_H-M   'P 1'
#
loop_
_entity.id
_entity.type
_entity.pdbx_description
1 polymer ?
#
loop_
_entity_poly.entity_id
_entity_poly.type
_entity_poly.pdbx_seq_one_letter_code
_entity_poly.pdbx_strand_id
1 'polypeptide(L)'
;MAMNGKERILAALNIQVPDKVPVWIHAINETAVVNIGKLITEDVPDAKPVNLLSMEEMQKLLEILFIIHEKLEIDGFTALGLSELMGVKNIDNTRFIDQWGTTWARSPHGIAYMVQPSVESPENLNRYTVPDIHDNEGFMVKLAANRFGNEKAVFFLMRGTFVRSWRIRGMQNLMLDMLERPDFVHELAEMVTEYNMKICRIA
;
A
#
# COMPACT_ATOMS: atom_id res chain seq x y z
N MET A 1 -32.86 4.38 -9.86
CA MET A 1 -32.64 3.13 -9.09
C MET A 1 -31.51 3.41 -8.12
N ALA A 2 -31.56 2.85 -6.90
CA ALA A 2 -30.45 3.00 -5.97
C ALA A 2 -29.22 2.26 -6.51
N MET A 3 -28.05 2.91 -6.46
CA MET A 3 -26.78 2.36 -6.93
C MET A 3 -25.99 1.79 -5.75
N ASN A 4 -25.30 0.69 -5.95
CA ASN A 4 -24.31 0.19 -4.98
C ASN A 4 -23.02 1.03 -5.02
N GLY A 5 -22.09 0.77 -4.10
CA GLY A 5 -20.86 1.55 -4.00
C GLY A 5 -19.99 1.47 -5.24
N LYS A 6 -19.86 0.28 -5.84
CA LYS A 6 -19.12 0.07 -7.09
C LYS A 6 -19.71 0.90 -8.23
N GLU A 7 -21.02 0.85 -8.42
CA GLU A 7 -21.73 1.61 -9.44
C GLU A 7 -21.54 3.11 -9.26
N ARG A 8 -21.60 3.63 -8.02
CA ARG A 8 -21.39 5.06 -7.75
C ARG A 8 -19.97 5.51 -8.09
N ILE A 9 -18.97 4.74 -7.67
CA ILE A 9 -17.57 5.00 -8.00
C ILE A 9 -17.37 5.00 -9.52
N LEU A 10 -17.90 4.00 -10.23
CA LEU A 10 -17.76 3.90 -11.67
C LEU A 10 -18.48 5.03 -12.41
N ALA A 11 -19.68 5.43 -11.98
CA ALA A 11 -20.37 6.58 -12.56
C ALA A 11 -19.55 7.87 -12.38
N ALA A 12 -19.03 8.12 -11.17
CA ALA A 12 -18.20 9.29 -10.90
C ALA A 12 -16.92 9.31 -11.76
N LEU A 13 -16.22 8.19 -11.90
CA LEU A 13 -15.03 8.06 -12.75
C LEU A 13 -15.34 8.25 -14.24
N ASN A 14 -16.56 7.90 -14.68
CA ASN A 14 -17.04 8.12 -16.04
C ASN A 14 -17.69 9.50 -16.25
N ILE A 15 -17.53 10.43 -15.32
CA ILE A 15 -18.08 11.80 -15.41
C ILE A 15 -19.63 11.76 -15.54
N GLN A 16 -20.27 10.83 -14.85
CA GLN A 16 -21.72 10.69 -14.73
C GLN A 16 -22.17 11.06 -13.31
N VAL A 17 -23.47 11.33 -13.13
CA VAL A 17 -24.05 11.69 -11.83
C VAL A 17 -24.50 10.41 -11.10
N PRO A 18 -23.83 10.00 -10.01
CA PRO A 18 -24.31 8.91 -9.17
C PRO A 18 -25.53 9.34 -8.33
N ASP A 19 -26.23 8.38 -7.73
CA ASP A 19 -27.37 8.64 -6.84
C ASP A 19 -26.98 9.36 -5.52
N LYS A 20 -25.73 9.19 -5.06
CA LYS A 20 -25.06 10.02 -4.05
C LYS A 20 -23.55 10.07 -4.28
N VAL A 21 -22.88 11.05 -3.67
CA VAL A 21 -21.41 11.18 -3.76
C VAL A 21 -20.75 9.92 -3.16
N PRO A 22 -19.92 9.18 -3.93
CA PRO A 22 -19.28 7.99 -3.41
C PRO A 22 -18.20 8.33 -2.39
N VAL A 23 -18.07 7.49 -1.35
CA VAL A 23 -17.06 7.65 -0.30
C VAL A 23 -16.07 6.50 -0.33
N TRP A 24 -14.78 6.82 -0.28
CA TRP A 24 -13.70 5.83 -0.31
C TRP A 24 -12.60 6.19 0.69
N ILE A 25 -12.04 5.16 1.34
CA ILE A 25 -10.90 5.28 2.25
C ILE A 25 -9.62 4.93 1.47
N HIS A 26 -8.85 5.94 1.07
CA HIS A 26 -7.59 5.74 0.35
C HIS A 26 -6.58 4.91 1.15
N ALA A 27 -6.40 5.20 2.45
CA ALA A 27 -5.58 4.41 3.35
C ALA A 27 -6.02 4.65 4.80
N ILE A 28 -5.93 3.64 5.65
CA ILE A 28 -6.22 3.72 7.08
C ILE A 28 -5.14 2.93 7.84
N ASN A 29 -4.65 3.49 8.96
CA ASN A 29 -3.65 2.80 9.77
C ASN A 29 -4.30 1.83 10.77
N GLU A 30 -3.52 0.86 11.22
CA GLU A 30 -3.91 -0.19 12.15
C GLU A 30 -4.54 0.36 13.44
N THR A 31 -4.00 1.46 13.99
CA THR A 31 -4.51 2.08 15.21
C THR A 31 -5.92 2.64 15.02
N ALA A 32 -6.19 3.28 13.88
CA ALA A 32 -7.53 3.78 13.56
C ALA A 32 -8.50 2.62 13.32
N VAL A 33 -8.09 1.57 12.60
CA VAL A 33 -8.92 0.37 12.40
C VAL A 33 -9.31 -0.25 13.74
N VAL A 34 -8.35 -0.45 14.64
CA VAL A 34 -8.60 -0.99 15.99
C VAL A 34 -9.53 -0.08 16.80
N ASN A 35 -9.27 1.23 16.82
CA ASN A 35 -10.08 2.16 17.62
C ASN A 35 -11.51 2.29 17.11
N ILE A 36 -11.73 2.30 15.79
CA ILE A 36 -13.07 2.27 15.21
C ILE A 36 -13.72 0.91 15.48
N GLY A 37 -12.97 -0.18 15.31
CA GLY A 37 -13.43 -1.54 15.61
C GLY A 37 -13.99 -1.67 17.01
N LYS A 38 -13.30 -1.14 18.02
CA LYS A 38 -13.72 -1.13 19.43
C LYS A 38 -15.10 -0.46 19.66
N LEU A 39 -15.56 0.38 18.73
CA LEU A 39 -16.85 1.05 18.81
C LEU A 39 -17.98 0.27 18.11
N ILE A 40 -17.66 -0.68 17.22
CA ILE A 40 -18.64 -1.29 16.30
C ILE A 40 -18.65 -2.82 16.28
N THR A 41 -17.68 -3.48 16.92
CA THR A 41 -17.60 -4.95 17.03
C THR A 41 -16.95 -5.36 18.36
N GLU A 42 -17.10 -6.64 18.70
CA GLU A 42 -16.45 -7.29 19.85
C GLU A 42 -15.15 -7.99 19.43
N ASP A 43 -14.35 -8.48 20.40
CA ASP A 43 -13.08 -9.20 20.20
C ASP A 43 -12.03 -8.46 19.34
N VAL A 44 -11.80 -7.18 19.64
CA VAL A 44 -10.84 -6.35 18.93
C VAL A 44 -9.45 -6.43 19.58
N PRO A 45 -8.39 -6.83 18.86
CA PRO A 45 -7.04 -6.92 19.41
C PRO A 45 -6.46 -5.53 19.70
N ASP A 46 -5.38 -5.49 20.48
CA ASP A 46 -4.60 -4.28 20.64
C ASP A 46 -3.86 -3.90 19.35
N ALA A 47 -3.72 -2.59 19.14
CA ALA A 47 -3.03 -2.08 17.97
C ALA A 47 -1.53 -2.43 18.03
N LYS A 48 -1.05 -3.10 16.98
CA LYS A 48 0.37 -3.38 16.76
C LYS A 48 0.71 -3.06 15.31
N PRO A 49 1.94 -2.59 15.02
CA PRO A 49 2.38 -2.37 13.65
C PRO A 49 2.18 -3.60 12.77
N VAL A 50 1.69 -3.42 11.54
CA VAL A 50 1.28 -4.52 10.64
C VAL A 50 2.34 -5.61 10.50
N ASN A 51 3.61 -5.23 10.39
CA ASN A 51 4.71 -6.17 10.22
C ASN A 51 5.19 -6.86 11.51
N LEU A 52 4.51 -6.63 12.63
CA LEU A 52 4.67 -7.35 13.89
C LEU A 52 3.44 -8.20 14.23
N LEU A 53 2.41 -8.18 13.39
CA LEU A 53 1.22 -9.01 13.58
C LEU A 53 1.52 -10.46 13.20
N SER A 54 1.02 -11.39 14.00
CA SER A 54 0.85 -12.78 13.58
C SER A 54 -0.20 -12.89 12.46
N MET A 55 -0.23 -14.02 11.76
CA MET A 55 -1.23 -14.28 10.72
C MET A 55 -2.66 -14.21 11.25
N GLU A 56 -2.90 -14.71 12.47
CA GLU A 56 -4.22 -14.64 13.12
C GLU A 56 -4.63 -13.19 13.40
N GLU A 57 -3.72 -12.39 13.97
CA GLU A 57 -3.99 -10.98 14.26
C GLU A 57 -4.20 -10.16 12.97
N MET A 58 -3.46 -10.46 11.91
CA MET A 58 -3.65 -9.85 10.60
C MET A 58 -5.04 -10.18 10.03
N GLN A 59 -5.48 -11.45 10.14
CA GLN A 59 -6.81 -11.85 9.72
C GLN A 59 -7.90 -11.13 10.52
N LYS A 60 -7.75 -11.02 11.85
CA LYS A 60 -8.68 -10.25 12.70
C LYS A 60 -8.73 -8.77 12.31
N LEU A 61 -7.57 -8.16 12.07
CA LEU A 61 -7.50 -6.75 11.64
C LEU A 61 -8.21 -6.53 10.29
N LEU A 62 -8.03 -7.46 9.34
CA LEU A 62 -8.71 -7.41 8.04
C LEU A 62 -10.23 -7.61 8.18
N GLU A 63 -10.69 -8.51 9.04
CA GLU A 63 -12.13 -8.69 9.29
C GLU A 63 -12.75 -7.41 9.88
N ILE A 64 -12.08 -6.78 10.85
CA ILE A 64 -12.52 -5.49 11.40
C ILE A 64 -12.58 -4.43 10.29
N LEU A 65 -11.58 -4.38 9.41
CA LEU A 65 -11.57 -3.47 8.28
C LEU A 65 -12.76 -3.71 7.35
N PHE A 66 -13.16 -4.97 7.09
CA PHE A 66 -14.35 -5.28 6.30
C PHE A 66 -15.64 -4.83 6.99
N ILE A 67 -15.77 -5.09 8.30
CA ILE A 67 -16.92 -4.63 9.10
C ILE A 67 -17.04 -3.11 9.05
N ILE A 68 -15.93 -2.37 9.13
CA ILE A 68 -15.93 -0.90 8.98
C ILE A 68 -16.51 -0.49 7.63
N HIS A 69 -16.09 -1.13 6.54
CA HIS A 69 -16.60 -0.80 5.19
C HIS A 69 -18.10 -1.11 5.03
N GLU A 70 -18.60 -2.14 5.70
CA GLU A 70 -20.02 -2.50 5.70
C GLU A 70 -20.85 -1.54 6.56
N LYS A 71 -20.45 -1.37 7.83
CA LYS A 71 -21.18 -0.54 8.81
C LYS A 71 -21.24 0.94 8.44
N LEU A 72 -20.17 1.45 7.85
CA LEU A 72 -20.08 2.86 7.43
C LEU A 72 -20.46 3.06 5.96
N GLU A 73 -20.93 2.01 5.28
CA GLU A 73 -21.36 2.04 3.87
C GLU A 73 -20.29 2.65 2.93
N ILE A 74 -19.01 2.32 3.16
CA ILE A 74 -17.89 2.81 2.34
C ILE A 74 -17.92 2.14 0.97
N ASP A 75 -17.84 2.92 -0.11
CA ASP A 75 -18.12 2.45 -1.48
C ASP A 75 -16.94 1.79 -2.18
N GLY A 76 -15.73 2.11 -1.73
CA GLY A 76 -14.48 1.54 -2.23
C GLY A 76 -13.67 0.86 -1.14
N PHE A 77 -12.99 -0.22 -1.49
CA PHE A 77 -11.99 -0.88 -0.65
C PHE A 77 -10.60 -0.72 -1.26
N THR A 78 -9.61 -0.34 -0.45
CA THR A 78 -8.21 -0.27 -0.88
C THR A 78 -7.51 -1.59 -0.61
N ALA A 79 -7.08 -2.27 -1.68
CA ALA A 79 -6.19 -3.41 -1.63
C ALA A 79 -4.73 -2.98 -1.81
N LEU A 80 -3.82 -3.64 -1.12
CA LEU A 80 -2.37 -3.47 -1.24
C LEU A 80 -1.75 -4.79 -1.70
N GLY A 81 -0.60 -4.70 -2.39
CA GLY A 81 0.23 -5.86 -2.68
C GLY A 81 0.69 -6.54 -1.40
N LEU A 82 0.71 -7.88 -1.38
CA LEU A 82 1.12 -8.64 -0.19
C LEU A 82 2.56 -8.31 0.21
N SER A 83 3.46 -8.12 -0.78
CA SER A 83 4.83 -7.70 -0.54
C SER A 83 4.95 -6.35 0.17
N GLU A 84 4.03 -5.40 -0.08
CA GLU A 84 4.01 -4.10 0.63
C GLU A 84 3.64 -4.26 2.11
N LEU A 85 2.90 -5.32 2.47
CA LEU A 85 2.48 -5.60 3.84
C LEU A 85 3.50 -6.46 4.58
N MET A 86 4.06 -7.46 3.91
CA MET A 86 4.81 -8.55 4.56
C MET A 86 6.28 -8.67 4.13
N GLY A 87 6.67 -8.01 3.04
CA GLY A 87 8.03 -8.04 2.48
C GLY A 87 9.02 -7.19 3.27
N VAL A 88 9.05 -7.34 4.60
CA VAL A 88 9.96 -6.58 5.47
C VAL A 88 10.74 -7.50 6.41
N LYS A 89 12.02 -7.19 6.61
CA LYS A 89 12.91 -7.87 7.53
C LYS A 89 13.23 -6.94 8.70
N ASN A 90 12.71 -7.25 9.89
CA ASN A 90 13.05 -6.49 11.10
C ASN A 90 14.54 -6.68 11.45
N ILE A 91 15.25 -5.59 11.68
CA ILE A 91 16.62 -5.57 12.22
C ILE A 91 16.54 -5.58 13.75
N ASP A 92 15.66 -4.74 14.29
CA ASP A 92 15.35 -4.63 15.71
C ASP A 92 13.90 -4.12 15.88
N ASN A 93 13.51 -3.76 17.11
CA ASN A 93 12.16 -3.29 17.40
C ASN A 93 11.79 -1.98 16.67
N THR A 94 12.78 -1.19 16.30
CA THR A 94 12.62 0.14 15.70
C THR A 94 13.00 0.19 14.23
N ARG A 95 13.88 -0.69 13.74
CA ARG A 95 14.41 -0.65 12.38
C ARG A 95 14.07 -1.89 11.58
N PHE A 96 13.82 -1.71 10.29
CA PHE A 96 13.53 -2.80 9.36
C PHE A 96 14.03 -2.47 7.95
N ILE A 97 14.22 -3.51 7.13
CA ILE A 97 14.57 -3.41 5.72
C ILE A 97 13.35 -3.82 4.91
N ASP A 98 12.95 -3.01 3.93
CA ASP A 98 11.88 -3.39 3.00
C ASP A 98 12.38 -4.32 1.88
N GLN A 99 11.46 -4.84 1.07
CA GLN A 99 11.80 -5.74 -0.04
C GLN A 99 12.77 -5.11 -1.06
N TRP A 100 12.80 -3.78 -1.16
CA TRP A 100 13.70 -3.03 -2.03
C TRP A 100 15.08 -2.82 -1.39
N GLY A 101 15.35 -3.38 -0.20
CA GLY A 101 16.61 -3.22 0.50
C GLY A 101 16.77 -1.87 1.20
N THR A 102 15.72 -1.04 1.25
CA THR A 102 15.79 0.27 1.92
C THR A 102 15.64 0.08 3.42
N THR A 103 16.49 0.72 4.20
CA THR A 103 16.40 0.66 5.67
C THR A 103 15.52 1.79 6.20
N TRP A 104 14.60 1.43 7.07
CA TRP A 104 13.61 2.31 7.69
C TRP A 104 13.71 2.26 9.20
N ALA A 105 13.30 3.34 9.86
CA ALA A 105 13.07 3.41 11.30
C ALA A 105 11.64 3.84 11.60
N ARG A 106 11.04 3.22 12.60
CA ARG A 106 9.72 3.57 13.11
C ARG A 106 9.78 4.89 13.86
N SER A 107 8.79 5.74 13.61
CA SER A 107 8.56 6.93 14.42
C SER A 107 7.63 6.58 15.59
N PRO A 108 7.91 7.05 16.82
CA PRO A 108 6.95 6.93 17.92
C PRO A 108 5.66 7.75 17.67
N HIS A 109 5.66 8.61 16.65
CA HIS A 109 4.58 9.53 16.32
C HIS A 109 3.90 9.23 14.97
N GLY A 110 4.25 8.12 14.30
CA GLY A 110 3.54 7.74 13.07
C GLY A 110 4.40 7.00 12.04
N ILE A 111 4.38 7.50 10.80
CA ILE A 111 4.95 6.83 9.63
C ILE A 111 6.47 6.66 9.78
N ALA A 112 6.98 5.49 9.36
CA ALA A 112 8.40 5.22 9.33
C ALA A 112 9.15 6.19 8.41
N TYR A 113 10.38 6.53 8.78
CA TYR A 113 11.27 7.38 7.99
C TYR A 113 12.46 6.58 7.48
N MET A 114 12.98 7.00 6.34
CA MET A 114 14.14 6.35 5.74
C MET A 114 15.39 6.62 6.59
N VAL A 115 16.15 5.57 6.86
CA VAL A 115 17.47 5.64 7.49
C VAL A 115 18.57 5.53 6.45
N GLN A 116 18.41 4.60 5.49
CA GLN A 116 19.43 4.33 4.48
C GLN A 116 18.75 3.91 3.16
N PRO A 117 19.11 4.55 2.03
CA PRO A 117 18.63 4.15 0.72
C PRO A 117 19.24 2.80 0.31
N SER A 118 18.55 2.06 -0.56
CA SER A 118 19.09 0.80 -1.10
C SER A 118 20.11 1.01 -2.22
N VAL A 119 20.10 2.18 -2.85
CA VAL A 119 21.10 2.63 -3.84
C VAL A 119 21.71 3.95 -3.37
N GLU A 120 22.86 3.86 -2.70
CA GLU A 120 23.59 5.03 -2.20
C GLU A 120 24.37 5.76 -3.29
N SER A 121 24.98 5.02 -4.21
CA SER A 121 25.78 5.55 -5.32
C SER A 121 25.07 5.23 -6.65
N PRO A 122 24.92 6.21 -7.56
CA PRO A 122 24.29 6.01 -8.87
C PRO A 122 24.91 4.86 -9.68
N GLU A 123 26.22 4.65 -9.54
CA GLU A 123 26.97 3.61 -10.24
C GLU A 123 26.53 2.18 -9.84
N ASN A 124 25.84 2.02 -8.72
CA ASN A 124 25.37 0.73 -8.23
C ASN A 124 24.04 0.28 -8.86
N LEU A 125 23.36 1.15 -9.62
CA LEU A 125 22.05 0.83 -10.20
C LEU A 125 22.08 -0.39 -11.12
N ASN A 126 23.14 -0.52 -11.92
CA ASN A 126 23.32 -1.63 -12.86
C ASN A 126 23.51 -3.00 -12.17
N ARG A 127 23.84 -3.01 -10.88
CA ARG A 127 24.00 -4.21 -10.03
C ARG A 127 22.88 -4.34 -9.03
N TYR A 128 21.92 -3.42 -9.03
CA TYR A 128 20.80 -3.43 -8.12
C TYR A 128 19.80 -4.51 -8.53
N THR A 129 19.46 -5.39 -7.59
CA THR A 129 18.47 -6.43 -7.81
C THR A 129 17.09 -5.91 -7.46
N VAL A 130 16.23 -5.80 -8.47
CA VAL A 130 14.81 -5.49 -8.29
C VAL A 130 14.12 -6.65 -7.56
N PRO A 131 13.21 -6.39 -6.61
CA PRO A 131 12.50 -7.46 -5.91
C PRO A 131 11.71 -8.36 -6.86
N ASP A 132 11.57 -9.63 -6.50
CA ASP A 132 10.68 -10.53 -7.22
C ASP A 132 9.21 -10.13 -7.03
N ILE A 133 8.38 -10.50 -8.00
CA ILE A 133 6.94 -10.33 -7.92
C ILE A 133 6.31 -11.71 -7.84
N HIS A 134 5.55 -11.93 -6.77
CA HIS A 134 4.92 -13.22 -6.50
C HIS A 134 3.46 -13.25 -6.98
N ASP A 135 2.94 -14.43 -7.32
CA ASP A 135 1.56 -14.61 -7.81
C ASP A 135 0.47 -14.22 -6.79
N ASN A 136 0.86 -14.08 -5.52
CA ASN A 136 -0.02 -13.71 -4.42
C ASN A 136 -0.07 -12.19 -4.14
N GLU A 137 0.57 -11.34 -4.96
CA GLU A 137 0.46 -9.89 -4.80
C GLU A 137 -1.00 -9.40 -4.85
N GLY A 138 -1.83 -10.01 -5.70
CA GLY A 138 -3.26 -9.73 -5.81
C GLY A 138 -4.13 -10.36 -4.71
N PHE A 139 -3.56 -10.93 -3.64
CA PHE A 139 -4.32 -11.65 -2.60
C PHE A 139 -5.41 -10.79 -1.96
N MET A 140 -5.09 -9.55 -1.57
CA MET A 140 -6.08 -8.64 -0.96
C MET A 140 -7.20 -8.25 -1.93
N VAL A 141 -6.92 -8.15 -3.23
CA VAL A 141 -7.94 -7.90 -4.27
C VAL A 141 -8.94 -9.05 -4.29
N LYS A 142 -8.43 -10.29 -4.31
CA LYS A 142 -9.26 -11.51 -4.28
C LYS A 142 -10.08 -11.61 -2.99
N LEU A 143 -9.48 -11.28 -1.84
CA LEU A 143 -10.17 -11.29 -0.56
C LEU A 143 -11.32 -10.28 -0.51
N ALA A 144 -11.08 -9.05 -0.97
CA ALA A 144 -12.11 -8.01 -1.04
C ALA A 144 -13.23 -8.38 -2.04
N ALA A 145 -12.87 -8.94 -3.20
CA ALA A 145 -13.84 -9.41 -4.18
C ALA A 145 -14.71 -10.55 -3.62
N ASN A 146 -14.14 -11.47 -2.85
CA ASN A 146 -14.88 -12.55 -2.20
C ASN A 146 -15.81 -12.02 -1.09
N ARG A 147 -15.38 -11.02 -0.31
CA ARG A 147 -16.18 -10.45 0.78
C ARG A 147 -17.34 -9.59 0.26
N PHE A 148 -17.07 -8.71 -0.71
CA PHE A 148 -18.03 -7.68 -1.15
C PHE A 148 -18.72 -7.98 -2.48
N GLY A 149 -18.30 -9.02 -3.20
CA GLY A 149 -18.81 -9.34 -4.53
C GLY A 149 -18.71 -8.14 -5.48
N ASN A 150 -19.86 -7.70 -5.99
CA ASN A 150 -19.97 -6.54 -6.89
C ASN A 150 -20.47 -5.26 -6.20
N GLU A 151 -20.59 -5.24 -4.87
CA GLU A 151 -21.19 -4.12 -4.15
C GLU A 151 -20.24 -2.93 -3.95
N LYS A 152 -18.93 -3.20 -3.88
CA LYS A 152 -17.90 -2.18 -3.63
C LYS A 152 -16.84 -2.19 -4.74
N ALA A 153 -16.31 -1.01 -5.08
CA ALA A 153 -15.17 -0.92 -5.98
C ALA A 153 -13.89 -1.36 -5.25
N VAL A 154 -13.00 -2.10 -5.91
CA VAL A 154 -11.70 -2.47 -5.33
C VAL A 154 -10.62 -1.63 -6.01
N PHE A 155 -9.87 -0.88 -5.21
CA PHE A 155 -8.75 -0.05 -5.65
C PHE A 155 -7.46 -0.74 -5.28
N PHE A 156 -6.69 -1.17 -6.27
CA PHE A 156 -5.34 -1.68 -6.03
C PHE A 156 -4.36 -0.51 -5.91
N LEU A 157 -3.87 -0.27 -4.70
CA LEU A 157 -2.95 0.82 -4.38
C LEU A 157 -1.50 0.36 -4.55
N MET A 158 -0.78 1.08 -5.41
CA MET A 158 0.65 0.90 -5.64
C MET A 158 1.42 2.20 -5.46
N ARG A 159 2.74 2.12 -5.29
CA ARG A 159 3.61 3.30 -5.26
C ARG A 159 3.93 3.74 -6.69
N GLY A 160 3.56 4.97 -7.02
CA GLY A 160 3.98 5.60 -8.28
C GLY A 160 5.50 5.72 -8.40
N THR A 161 5.97 5.94 -9.62
CA THR A 161 7.39 5.89 -9.99
C THR A 161 8.27 6.81 -9.14
N PHE A 162 7.86 8.07 -8.95
CA PHE A 162 8.58 9.01 -8.09
C PHE A 162 8.70 8.50 -6.65
N VAL A 163 7.60 8.01 -6.07
CA VAL A 163 7.58 7.57 -4.66
C VAL A 163 8.52 6.39 -4.45
N ARG A 164 8.54 5.43 -5.37
CA ARG A 164 9.47 4.30 -5.28
C ARG A 164 10.91 4.74 -5.52
N SER A 165 11.14 5.60 -6.49
CA SER A 165 12.49 6.09 -6.84
C SER A 165 13.16 6.79 -5.66
N TRP A 166 12.45 7.67 -4.94
CA TRP A 166 13.06 8.33 -3.79
C TRP A 166 13.28 7.37 -2.63
N ARG A 167 12.48 6.30 -2.51
CA ARG A 167 12.70 5.25 -1.52
C ARG A 167 13.97 4.44 -1.80
N ILE A 168 14.28 4.20 -3.07
CA ILE A 168 15.50 3.51 -3.48
C ILE A 168 16.73 4.41 -3.31
N ARG A 169 16.63 5.68 -3.70
CA ARG A 169 17.78 6.60 -3.82
C ARG A 169 18.00 7.52 -2.62
N GLY A 170 16.95 7.78 -1.85
CA GLY A 170 16.86 8.86 -0.87
C GLY A 170 16.32 10.14 -1.53
N MET A 171 15.42 10.85 -0.82
CA MET A 171 14.73 12.04 -1.36
C MET A 171 15.69 13.13 -1.80
N GLN A 172 16.58 13.58 -0.91
CA GLN A 172 17.51 14.66 -1.21
C GLN A 172 18.42 14.30 -2.40
N ASN A 173 18.94 13.08 -2.39
CA ASN A 173 19.81 12.57 -3.44
C ASN A 173 19.09 12.50 -4.79
N LEU A 174 17.87 11.96 -4.83
CA LEU A 174 17.07 11.91 -6.06
C LEU A 174 16.82 13.32 -6.62
N MET A 175 16.49 14.29 -5.75
CA MET A 175 16.25 15.67 -6.17
C MET A 175 17.51 16.34 -6.73
N LEU A 176 18.69 16.06 -6.17
CA LEU A 176 19.97 16.53 -6.73
C LEU A 176 20.27 15.82 -8.06
N ASP A 177 20.04 14.52 -8.15
CA ASP A 177 20.25 13.74 -9.37
C ASP A 177 19.31 14.17 -10.50
N MET A 178 18.11 14.68 -10.21
CA MET A 178 17.24 15.28 -11.23
C MET A 178 17.88 16.47 -11.95
N LEU A 179 18.80 17.18 -11.28
CA LEU A 179 19.52 18.31 -11.86
C LEU A 179 20.87 17.87 -12.45
N GLU A 180 21.60 17.03 -11.71
CA GLU A 180 22.99 16.70 -12.04
C GLU A 180 23.14 15.45 -12.92
N ARG A 181 22.18 14.52 -12.83
CA ARG A 181 22.24 13.17 -13.43
C ARG A 181 20.86 12.73 -13.98
N PRO A 182 20.24 13.50 -14.88
CA PRO A 182 18.89 13.21 -15.36
C PRO A 182 18.78 11.82 -16.02
N ASP A 183 19.81 11.38 -16.74
CA ASP A 183 19.84 10.05 -17.39
C ASP A 183 19.72 8.92 -16.35
N PHE A 184 20.45 9.01 -15.24
CA PHE A 184 20.34 8.06 -14.13
C PHE A 184 18.92 8.06 -13.53
N VAL A 185 18.30 9.23 -13.36
CA VAL A 185 16.92 9.33 -12.86
C VAL A 185 15.93 8.68 -13.82
N HIS A 186 16.14 8.83 -15.12
CA HIS A 186 15.33 8.17 -16.14
C HIS A 186 15.50 6.65 -16.10
N GLU A 187 16.72 6.15 -15.99
CA GLU A 187 16.99 4.70 -15.86
C GLU A 187 16.33 4.10 -14.60
N LEU A 188 16.45 4.78 -13.46
CA LEU A 188 15.78 4.38 -12.21
C LEU A 188 14.26 4.40 -12.37
N ALA A 189 13.71 5.46 -12.99
CA ALA A 189 12.28 5.59 -13.21
C ALA A 189 11.72 4.52 -14.16
N GLU A 190 12.46 4.16 -15.22
CA GLU A 190 12.10 3.10 -16.15
C GLU A 190 12.03 1.75 -15.42
N MET A 191 13.09 1.39 -14.68
CA MET A 191 13.15 0.16 -13.89
C MET A 191 11.97 0.02 -12.92
N VAL A 192 11.65 1.10 -12.21
CA VAL A 192 10.51 1.14 -11.29
C VAL A 192 9.17 1.02 -12.03
N THR A 193 9.05 1.67 -13.19
CA THR A 193 7.83 1.65 -14.00
C THR A 193 7.59 0.25 -14.55
N GLU A 194 8.62 -0.43 -15.04
CA GLU A 194 8.53 -1.83 -15.49
C GLU A 194 8.06 -2.75 -14.36
N TYR A 195 8.60 -2.58 -13.15
CA TYR A 195 8.15 -3.34 -11.97
C TYR A 195 6.67 -3.07 -11.66
N ASN A 196 6.26 -1.80 -11.63
CA ASN A 196 4.87 -1.44 -11.37
C ASN A 196 3.91 -2.02 -12.42
N MET A 197 4.28 -1.98 -13.71
CA MET A 197 3.48 -2.56 -14.78
C MET A 197 3.33 -4.08 -14.66
N LYS A 198 4.34 -4.78 -14.14
CA LYS A 198 4.24 -6.22 -13.85
C LYS A 198 3.27 -6.48 -12.69
N ILE A 199 3.33 -5.70 -11.61
CA ILE A 199 2.36 -5.82 -10.51
C ILE A 199 0.93 -5.56 -10.99
N CYS A 200 0.69 -4.51 -11.78
CA CYS A 200 -0.63 -4.18 -12.33
C CYS A 200 -1.30 -5.33 -13.09
N ARG A 201 -0.51 -6.26 -13.66
CA ARG A 201 -1.03 -7.39 -14.44
C ARG A 201 -1.45 -8.57 -13.57
N ILE A 202 -0.97 -8.62 -12.32
CA ILE A 202 -1.23 -9.71 -11.37
C ILE A 202 -2.39 -9.34 -10.43
N ALA A 203 -2.48 -8.07 -10.05
CA ALA A 203 -3.54 -7.53 -9.22
C ALA A 203 -4.84 -7.35 -10.00
#